data_AF-A0A3N5H9Q1-F1
#
_entry.id   AF-A0A3N5H9Q1-F1
#
_cell.length_a   1.000
_cell.length_b   1.000
_cell.length_c   1.000
_cell.angle_alpha   90.00
_cell.angle_beta   90.00
_cell.angle_gamma   90.00
#
_symmetry.space_group_name_H-M   'P 1'
#
loop_
_entity.id
_entity.type
_entity.pdbx_description
1 polymer ?
#
loop_
_entity_poly.entity_id
_entity_poly.type
_entity_poly.pdbx_seq_one_letter_code
_entity_poly.pdbx_strand_id
1 'polypeptide(L)' 'MGSLSIWHWALVILVIVLLFGRGKISDLMGDVAKGIKSFKKGMAEDEPATASADPKSIEQQAAAKVEAEKTKS' A
#
# COMPACT_ATOMS: atom_id res chain seq x y z
N MET A 1 -30.16 -18.38 -1.06
CA MET A 1 -29.69 -17.19 -1.82
C MET A 1 -28.62 -16.45 -1.00
N GLY A 2 -27.47 -17.08 -0.73
CA GLY A 2 -26.42 -16.57 0.17
C GLY A 2 -25.09 -16.31 -0.53
N SER A 3 -25.13 -16.12 -1.85
CA SER A 3 -23.98 -16.07 -2.75
C SER A 3 -23.09 -14.83 -2.62
N LEU A 4 -23.34 -13.94 -1.64
CA LEU A 4 -22.61 -12.69 -1.47
C LEU A 4 -22.17 -12.44 -0.02
N SER A 5 -22.02 -13.50 0.77
CA SER A 5 -21.49 -13.36 2.13
C SER A 5 -20.03 -12.90 2.08
N ILE A 6 -19.67 -11.87 2.84
CA ILE A 6 -18.29 -11.33 2.96
C ILE A 6 -17.26 -12.45 3.25
N TRP A 7 -17.71 -13.51 3.92
CA TRP A 7 -16.93 -14.71 4.19
C TRP A 7 -16.45 -15.45 2.93
N HIS A 8 -17.23 -15.44 1.85
CA HIS A 8 -16.84 -16.04 0.58
C HIS A 8 -15.70 -15.25 -0.07
N TRP A 9 -15.81 -13.92 -0.08
CA TRP A 9 -14.77 -13.05 -0.63
C TRP A 9 -13.44 -13.18 0.12
N ALA A 10 -13.47 -13.34 1.46
CA ALA A 10 -12.27 -13.58 2.25
C ALA A 10 -11.54 -14.87 1.83
N LEU A 11 -12.28 -15.96 1.62
CA LEU A 11 -11.71 -17.23 1.14
C LEU A 11 -11.17 -17.12 -0.29
N VAL A 12 -11.88 -16.42 -1.19
CA VAL A 12 -11.45 -16.22 -2.58
C VAL A 12 -10.15 -15.40 -2.64
N ILE A 13 -10.07 -14.31 -1.87
CA ILE A 13 -8.84 -13.50 -1.77
C ILE A 13 -7.68 -14.33 -1.24
N LEU A 14 -7.91 -15.16 -0.22
CA LEU A 14 -6.88 -16.03 0.34
C LEU A 14 -6.30 -16.99 -0.73
N VAL A 15 -7.17 -17.62 -1.53
CA VAL A 15 -6.74 -18.51 -2.61
C VAL A 15 -5.97 -17.76 -3.70
N ILE A 16 -6.44 -16.58 -4.10
CA ILE A 16 -5.74 -15.73 -5.08
C ILE A 16 -4.34 -15.34 -4.56
N VAL A 17 -4.23 -14.96 -3.29
CA VAL A 17 -2.94 -14.60 -2.67
C VAL A 17 -1.98 -15.80 -2.64
N LEU A 18 -2.48 -17.01 -2.37
CA LEU A 18 -1.67 -18.22 -2.38
C LEU A 18 -1.20 -18.62 -3.79
N LEU A 19 -2.06 -18.47 -4.82
CA LEU A 19 -1.73 -18.82 -6.20
C LEU A 19 -0.73 -17.86 -6.84
N PHE A 20 -0.93 -16.55 -6.64
CA PHE A 20 -0.06 -15.52 -7.23
C PHE A 20 1.15 -15.19 -6.35
N GLY A 21 1.10 -15.55 -5.07
CA GLY A 21 2.14 -15.25 -4.09
C GLY A 21 2.17 -13.77 -3.67
N ARG A 22 2.75 -13.51 -2.49
CA ARG A 22 2.79 -12.16 -1.91
C ARG A 22 3.67 -11.18 -2.69
N GLY A 23 4.71 -11.66 -3.38
CA GLY A 23 5.63 -10.81 -4.15
C GLY A 23 4.95 -10.10 -5.31
N LYS A 24 4.25 -10.84 -6.18
CA LYS A 24 3.57 -10.30 -7.36
C LYS A 24 2.45 -9.32 -6.99
N ILE A 25 1.70 -9.63 -5.94
CA ILE A 25 0.61 -8.78 -5.45
C ILE A 25 1.15 -7.49 -4.83
N SER A 26 2.27 -7.55 -4.11
CA SER A 26 2.88 -6.36 -3.49
C SER A 26 3.41 -5.37 -4.53
N ASP A 27 4.10 -5.85 -5.58
CA ASP A 27 4.57 -5.00 -6.67
C ASP A 27 3.40 -4.34 -7.42
N LEU A 28 2.40 -5.14 -7.82
CA LEU A 28 1.21 -4.64 -8.51
C LEU A 28 0.41 -3.66 -7.65
N MET A 29 0.23 -3.93 -6.36
CA MET A 29 -0.44 -3.02 -5.44
C MET A 29 0.34 -1.71 -5.28
N GLY A 30 1.68 -1.75 -5.30
CA GLY A 30 2.53 -0.58 -5.23
C GLY A 30 2.36 0.35 -6.45
N ASP A 31 2.32 -0.22 -7.65
CA ASP A 31 2.12 0.53 -8.89
C ASP A 31 0.69 1.08 -8.99
N VAL A 32 -0.31 0.28 -8.61
CA VAL A 32 -1.71 0.73 -8.52
C VAL A 32 -1.87 1.85 -7.49
N ALA A 33 -1.24 1.74 -6.32
CA ALA A 33 -1.28 2.77 -5.28
C ALA A 33 -0.63 4.08 -5.75
N LYS A 34 0.49 4.04 -6.47
CA LYS A 34 1.10 5.23 -7.08
C LYS A 34 0.18 5.86 -8.12
N GLY A 35 -0.44 5.06 -9.00
CA GLY A 35 -1.38 5.55 -10.01
C GLY A 35 -2.60 6.24 -9.38
N ILE A 36 -3.23 5.61 -8.38
CA ILE A 36 -4.38 6.18 -7.66
C ILE A 36 -3.97 7.42 -6.87
N LYS A 37 -2.77 7.45 -6.26
CA LYS A 37 -2.26 8.63 -5.51
C LYS A 37 -2.03 9.83 -6.42
N SER A 38 -1.44 9.62 -7.60
CA SER A 38 -1.25 10.67 -8.61
C SER A 38 -2.59 11.15 -9.17
N PHE A 39 -3.55 10.25 -9.40
CA PHE A 39 -4.90 10.60 -9.82
C PHE A 39 -5.64 11.43 -8.77
N LYS A 40 -5.59 11.00 -7.49
CA LYS A 40 -6.17 11.73 -6.36
C LYS A 40 -5.52 13.11 -6.20
N LYS A 41 -4.20 13.20 -6.35
CA LYS A 41 -3.45 14.47 -6.25
C LYS A 41 -3.79 15.42 -7.38
N GLY A 42 -3.88 14.94 -8.63
CA GLY A 42 -4.27 15.77 -9.77
C GLY A 42 -5.73 16.24 -9.68
N MET A 43 -6.63 15.39 -9.19
CA MET A 43 -8.03 15.78 -8.97
C MET A 43 -8.20 16.74 -7.78
N ALA A 44 -7.34 16.65 -6.77
CA ALA A 44 -7.32 17.57 -5.63
C ALA A 44 -6.58 18.89 -5.93
N GLU A 45 -5.84 18.99 -7.03
CA GLU A 45 -5.20 20.23 -7.49
C GLU A 45 -6.21 21.16 -8.19
N ASP A 46 -7.31 20.60 -8.72
CA ASP A 46 -8.46 21.32 -9.28
C ASP A 46 -9.37 21.92 -8.18
N GLU A 47 -9.24 21.46 -6.92
CA GLU A 47 -9.85 22.10 -5.74
C GLU A 47 -8.82 23.05 -5.08
N PRO A 48 -9.15 24.33 -4.82
CA PRO A 48 -8.20 25.26 -4.22
C PRO A 48 -7.82 24.83 -2.78
N ALA A 49 -6.62 24.25 -2.68
CA ALA A 49 -5.70 24.18 -1.55
C ALA A 49 -6.29 23.82 -0.17
N THR A 50 -6.09 22.56 0.27
CA THR A 50 -5.76 22.19 1.69
C THR A 50 -5.59 20.67 1.85
N ALA A 51 -4.49 20.08 1.38
CA ALA A 51 -4.03 18.77 1.87
C ALA A 51 -2.59 18.45 1.40
N SER A 52 -1.60 19.06 2.05
CA SER A 52 -0.23 18.54 2.03
C SER A 52 -0.19 17.19 2.75
N ALA A 53 -0.35 16.10 2.00
CA ALA A 53 0.05 14.78 2.45
C ALA A 53 1.53 14.57 2.07
N ASP A 54 2.42 15.13 2.90
CA ASP A 54 3.87 14.96 2.81
C ASP A 54 4.27 13.47 2.88
N PRO A 55 4.89 12.90 1.83
CA PRO A 55 5.42 11.53 1.85
C PRO A 55 6.71 11.38 2.67
N LYS A 56 7.20 12.44 3.33
CA LYS A 56 8.50 12.48 4.01
C LYS A 56 8.59 11.61 5.29
N SER A 57 7.46 11.11 5.80
CA SER A 57 7.45 10.30 7.03
C SER A 57 7.72 8.79 6.80
N ILE A 58 7.42 8.26 5.61
CA ILE A 58 7.45 6.80 5.39
C ILE A 58 8.86 6.28 5.08
N GLU A 59 9.71 7.07 4.44
CA GLU A 59 11.10 6.67 4.11
C GLU A 59 12.05 6.77 5.33
N GLN A 60 11.79 7.68 6.27
CA GLN A 60 12.74 8.02 7.33
C GLN A 60 12.73 7.05 8.54
N GLN A 61 11.73 6.15 8.64
CA GLN A 61 11.69 5.12 9.68
C GLN A 61 12.31 3.77 9.27
N ALA A 62 12.43 3.49 7.97
CA ALA A 62 13.00 2.24 7.49
C ALA A 62 14.55 2.23 7.58
N ALA A 63 15.19 3.38 7.35
CA ALA A 63 16.65 3.50 7.44
C ALA A 63 17.18 3.59 8.88
N ALA A 64 16.43 4.20 9.81
CA ALA A 64 16.89 4.42 11.18
C ALA A 64 16.90 3.16 12.07
N LYS A 65 16.22 2.06 11.67
CA LYS A 65 16.17 0.82 12.47
C LYS A 65 17.26 -0.19 12.09
N VAL A 66 17.92 -0.05 10.93
CA VAL A 66 18.93 -1.03 10.47
C VAL A 66 20.35 -0.66 10.92
N GLU A 67 20.64 0.60 11.22
CA GLU A 67 22.00 1.03 11.64
C GLU A 67 22.25 1.08 13.16
N ALA A 68 21.23 0.94 14.01
CA ALA A 68 21.40 1.02 15.47
C ALA A 68 21.64 -0.33 16.19
N GLU A 69 21.69 -1.47 15.48
CA GLU A 69 21.84 -2.81 16.08
C GLU A 69 23.17 -3.53 15.74
N LYS A 70 24.07 -2.95 14.94
CA LYS A 70 25.33 -3.62 14.53
C LYS A 70 26.63 -2.85 14.79
N THR A 71 26.61 -1.92 15.75
CA THR A 71 27.80 -1.16 16.19
C THR A 71 27.80 -0.99 17.72
N LYS A 72 27.53 -2.10 18.43
CA LYS A 72 28.05 -2.34 19.77
C LYS A 72 28.23 -3.85 19.98
N SER A 73 29.05 -4.45 19.11
CA SER A 73 29.85 -5.63 19.43
C SER A 73 31.30 -5.17 19.49
#